data_AF-A0A450TQH9-F1
#
_entry.id   AF-A0A450TQH9-F1
#
_cell.length_a   1.000
_cell.length_b   1.000
_cell.length_c   1.000
_cell.angle_alpha   90.00
_cell.angle_beta   90.00
_cell.angle_gamma   90.00
#
_symmetry.space_group_name_H-M   'P 1'
#
loop_
_entity.id
_entity.type
_entity.pdbx_description
1 polymer ?
#
loop_
_entity_poly.entity_id
_entity_poly.type
_entity_poly.pdbx_seq_one_letter_code
_entity_poly.pdbx_strand_id
1 'polypeptide(L)'
;MAFFRQAADKYTEIGDMVGEGRQRNNIAIRLHKLGRLMEARRECRRAIECKAGQGLDAEPWKSWGILAAIEGDDGNPAASRDAKEKAVALYLAYRRGGGENHSGSGRVALAVDRMLAAGEAEAAASFLEALLPQFEAAGVGGFIRALQRIVAGSREPILAEDPALDYTMIVEIRLLLERLG
;
A
#
# COMPACT_ATOMS: atom_id res chain seq x y z
N MET A 1 20.52 12.69 -1.10
CA MET A 1 20.51 11.95 0.20
C MET A 1 20.92 12.83 1.37
N ALA A 2 21.94 13.70 1.24
CA ALA A 2 22.40 14.59 2.31
C ALA A 2 21.27 15.42 2.97
N PHE A 3 20.37 16.02 2.18
CA PHE A 3 19.25 16.81 2.70
C PHE A 3 18.29 16.02 3.59
N PHE A 4 17.97 14.77 3.24
CA PHE A 4 17.06 13.95 4.07
C PHE A 4 17.72 13.49 5.37
N ARG A 5 19.03 13.22 5.33
CA ARG A 5 19.78 12.84 6.53
C ARG A 5 19.90 14.04 7.49
N GLN A 6 20.26 15.21 6.99
CA GLN A 6 20.27 16.45 7.77
C GLN A 6 18.89 16.79 8.35
N ALA A 7 17.81 16.57 7.60
CA ALA A 7 16.46 16.77 8.11
C ALA A 7 16.10 15.75 9.20
N ALA A 8 16.47 14.48 9.04
CA ALA A 8 16.27 13.45 10.06
C ALA A 8 16.99 13.82 11.37
N ASP A 9 18.25 14.26 11.29
CA ASP A 9 19.05 14.64 12.45
C ASP A 9 18.41 15.82 13.20
N LYS A 10 17.93 16.84 12.48
CA LYS A 10 17.18 17.96 13.07
C LYS A 10 15.89 17.53 13.76
N TYR A 11 15.13 16.61 13.16
CA TYR A 11 13.90 16.10 13.78
C TYR A 11 14.20 15.31 15.06
N THR A 12 15.30 14.54 15.06
CA THR A 12 15.79 13.88 16.28
C THR A 12 16.17 14.89 17.35
N GLU A 13 16.88 15.98 17.00
CA GLU A 13 17.26 17.04 17.95
C GLU A 13 16.05 17.71 18.63
N ILE A 14 14.95 17.89 17.91
CA ILE A 14 13.73 18.52 18.46
C ILE A 14 12.71 17.49 19.00
N GLY A 15 13.02 16.20 18.97
CA GLY A 15 12.16 15.12 19.47
C GLY A 15 10.92 14.82 18.61
N ASP A 16 10.88 15.28 17.34
CA ASP A 16 9.78 14.99 16.41
C ASP A 16 9.99 13.62 15.74
N MET A 17 9.45 12.59 16.38
CA MET A 17 9.56 11.21 15.92
C MET A 17 8.83 10.99 14.58
N VAL A 18 7.68 11.63 14.34
CA VAL A 18 6.94 11.47 13.08
C VAL A 18 7.70 12.11 11.92
N GLY A 19 8.27 13.30 12.16
CA GLY A 19 9.16 14.00 11.24
C GLY A 19 10.40 13.16 10.89
N GLU A 20 11.09 12.61 11.90
CA GLU A 20 12.24 11.72 11.68
C GLU A 20 11.83 10.52 10.82
N GLY A 21 10.77 9.80 11.21
CA GLY A 21 10.29 8.62 10.50
C GLY A 21 9.95 8.89 9.03
N ARG A 22 9.41 10.07 8.72
CA ARG A 22 9.15 10.49 7.32
C ARG A 22 10.46 10.63 6.54
N GLN A 23 11.48 11.24 7.11
CA GLN A 23 12.78 11.40 6.43
C GLN A 23 13.51 10.07 6.27
N ARG A 24 13.45 9.21 7.29
CA ARG A 24 14.02 7.86 7.25
C ARG A 24 13.38 7.01 6.13
N ASN A 25 12.07 7.08 5.95
CA ASN A 25 11.40 6.46 4.78
C ASN A 25 11.94 6.99 3.45
N ASN A 26 12.10 8.32 3.31
CA ASN A 26 12.64 8.91 2.08
C ASN A 26 14.07 8.43 1.78
N ILE A 27 14.91 8.31 2.81
CA ILE A 27 16.27 7.75 2.67
C ILE A 27 16.19 6.29 2.25
N ALA A 28 15.34 5.47 2.90
CA ALA A 28 15.17 4.07 2.58
C ALA A 28 14.76 3.84 1.12
N ILE A 29 13.77 4.58 0.61
CA ILE A 29 13.33 4.50 -0.80
C ILE A 29 14.47 4.83 -1.77
N ARG A 30 15.28 5.85 -1.47
CA ARG A 30 16.41 6.24 -2.31
C ARG A 30 17.50 5.17 -2.32
N LEU A 31 17.81 4.59 -1.16
CA LEU A 31 18.81 3.52 -1.03
C LEU A 31 18.35 2.24 -1.74
N HIS A 32 17.06 1.90 -1.61
CA HIS A 32 16.43 0.77 -2.29
C HIS A 32 16.58 0.88 -3.80
N LYS A 33 16.25 2.05 -4.38
CA LYS A 33 16.44 2.33 -5.82
C LYS A 33 17.90 2.27 -6.29
N LEU A 34 18.87 2.35 -5.37
CA LEU A 34 20.30 2.21 -5.67
C LEU A 34 20.83 0.80 -5.40
N GLY A 35 19.97 -0.17 -5.08
CA GLY A 35 20.38 -1.53 -4.72
C GLY A 35 21.10 -1.64 -3.37
N ARG A 36 21.10 -0.58 -2.54
CA ARG A 36 21.76 -0.57 -1.23
C ARG A 36 20.82 -1.13 -0.17
N LEU A 37 20.38 -2.37 -0.36
CA LEU A 37 19.26 -3.00 0.37
C LEU A 37 19.49 -3.08 1.88
N MET A 38 20.71 -3.44 2.31
CA MET A 38 21.07 -3.48 3.74
C MET A 38 20.94 -2.13 4.43
N GLU A 39 21.30 -1.04 3.74
CA GLU A 39 21.17 0.31 4.28
C GLU A 39 19.71 0.78 4.25
N ALA A 40 19.00 0.50 3.15
CA ALA A 40 17.59 0.81 3.02
C ALA A 40 16.77 0.16 4.14
N ARG A 41 17.06 -1.11 4.45
CA ARG A 41 16.45 -1.86 5.55
C ARG A 41 16.67 -1.19 6.90
N ARG A 42 17.90 -0.73 7.20
CA ARG A 42 18.21 -0.06 8.48
C ARG A 42 17.42 1.24 8.63
N GLU A 43 17.41 2.07 7.60
CA GLU A 43 16.66 3.34 7.61
C GLU A 43 15.15 3.09 7.73
N CYS A 44 14.63 2.05 7.05
CA CYS A 44 13.23 1.67 7.13
C CYS A 44 12.84 1.15 8.54
N ARG A 45 13.68 0.32 9.17
CA ARG A 45 13.45 -0.14 10.55
C ARG A 45 13.42 1.02 11.54
N ARG A 46 14.33 1.98 11.40
CA ARG A 46 14.28 3.20 12.21
C ARG A 46 12.99 4.00 11.98
N ALA A 47 12.52 4.08 10.75
CA ALA A 47 11.24 4.74 10.46
C ALA A 47 10.03 4.05 11.12
N ILE A 48 10.05 2.71 11.18
CA ILE A 48 9.03 1.91 11.87
C ILE A 48 9.06 2.21 13.37
N GLU A 49 10.24 2.22 13.99
CA GLU A 49 10.41 2.57 15.41
C GLU A 49 9.89 3.99 15.70
N CYS A 50 10.22 4.95 14.83
CA CYS A 50 9.79 6.33 14.98
C CYS A 50 8.26 6.50 14.97
N LYS A 51 7.56 5.69 14.17
CA LYS A 51 6.11 5.76 14.01
C LYS A 51 5.37 4.81 14.97
N ALA A 52 6.08 4.00 15.75
CA ALA A 52 5.47 3.10 16.72
C ALA A 52 4.73 3.88 17.81
N GLY A 53 3.47 3.51 18.05
CA GLY A 53 2.63 4.16 19.07
C GLY A 53 2.13 5.57 18.74
N GLN A 54 2.48 6.13 17.57
CA GLN A 54 2.09 7.50 17.16
C GLN A 54 0.68 7.59 16.54
N GLY A 55 -0.08 6.48 16.55
CA GLY A 55 -1.39 6.39 15.89
C GLY A 55 -1.29 6.22 14.37
N LEU A 56 -2.46 6.21 13.70
CA LEU A 56 -2.56 5.97 12.26
C LEU A 56 -2.24 7.23 11.43
N ASP A 57 -2.38 8.44 12.00
CA ASP A 57 -2.02 9.71 11.34
C ASP A 57 -0.53 9.81 11.01
N ALA A 58 0.31 9.07 11.74
CA ALA A 58 1.73 8.92 11.43
C ALA A 58 1.99 8.06 10.18
N GLU A 59 0.96 7.49 9.55
CA GLU A 59 1.04 6.64 8.35
C GLU A 59 2.05 5.48 8.46
N PRO A 60 1.98 4.64 9.52
CA PRO A 60 2.95 3.56 9.75
C PRO A 60 2.93 2.47 8.67
N TRP A 61 1.80 2.25 7.99
CA TRP A 61 1.68 1.30 6.89
C TRP A 61 2.65 1.60 5.74
N LYS A 62 2.99 2.86 5.49
CA LYS A 62 3.95 3.23 4.44
C LYS A 62 5.35 2.68 4.73
N SER A 63 5.78 2.73 5.99
CA SER A 63 7.08 2.16 6.40
C SER A 63 7.09 0.64 6.22
N TRP A 64 6.03 -0.04 6.62
CA TRP A 64 5.90 -1.49 6.41
C TRP A 64 5.84 -1.88 4.93
N GLY A 65 5.14 -1.12 4.09
CA GLY A 65 5.12 -1.33 2.64
C GLY A 65 6.50 -1.17 2.00
N ILE A 66 7.27 -0.16 2.44
CA ILE A 66 8.67 0.02 1.99
C ILE A 66 9.53 -1.18 2.42
N LEU A 67 9.39 -1.65 3.67
CA LEU A 67 10.12 -2.83 4.14
C LEU A 67 9.77 -4.07 3.32
N ALA A 68 8.49 -4.28 3.01
CA ALA A 68 8.05 -5.41 2.20
C ALA A 68 8.72 -5.43 0.81
N ALA A 69 8.83 -4.26 0.17
CA ALA A 69 9.51 -4.12 -1.11
C ALA A 69 11.03 -4.40 -1.00
N ILE A 70 11.69 -3.85 0.02
CA ILE A 70 13.12 -4.08 0.26
C ILE A 70 13.41 -5.57 0.50
N GLU A 71 12.62 -6.24 1.33
CA GLU A 71 12.80 -7.67 1.62
C GLU A 71 12.50 -8.55 0.41
N GLY A 72 11.53 -8.16 -0.44
CA GLY A 72 11.24 -8.86 -1.69
C GLY A 72 12.45 -8.84 -2.64
N ASP A 73 13.04 -7.67 -2.83
CA ASP A 73 14.19 -7.48 -3.73
C ASP A 73 15.50 -8.06 -3.15
N ASP A 74 15.62 -8.20 -1.83
CA ASP A 74 16.76 -8.87 -1.17
C ASP A 74 16.60 -10.41 -1.13
N GLY A 75 15.55 -10.96 -1.74
CA GLY A 75 15.31 -12.40 -1.80
C GLY A 75 14.79 -13.01 -0.49
N ASN A 76 14.14 -12.22 0.36
CA ASN A 76 13.58 -12.63 1.65
C ASN A 76 12.04 -12.67 1.62
N PRO A 77 11.41 -13.64 0.91
CA PRO A 77 9.97 -13.66 0.67
C PRO A 77 9.13 -13.79 1.95
N ALA A 78 9.64 -14.47 2.98
CA ALA A 78 8.95 -14.56 4.28
C ALA A 78 8.88 -13.19 4.97
N ALA A 79 10.02 -12.50 5.09
CA ALA A 79 10.07 -11.17 5.69
C ALA A 79 9.27 -10.12 4.88
N SER A 80 9.26 -10.25 3.55
CA SER A 80 8.44 -9.42 2.67
C SER A 80 6.94 -9.61 2.96
N ARG A 81 6.50 -10.87 3.10
CA ARG A 81 5.11 -11.21 3.43
C ARG A 81 4.71 -10.66 4.79
N ASP A 82 5.52 -10.90 5.83
CA ASP A 82 5.25 -10.41 7.19
C ASP A 82 5.14 -8.88 7.24
N ALA A 83 6.01 -8.18 6.52
CA ALA A 83 5.96 -6.72 6.42
C ALA A 83 4.72 -6.26 5.64
N LYS A 84 4.36 -6.93 4.55
CA LYS A 84 3.15 -6.64 3.76
C LYS A 84 1.89 -6.84 4.60
N GLU A 85 1.80 -7.91 5.38
CA GLU A 85 0.66 -8.18 6.27
C GLU A 85 0.48 -7.08 7.32
N LYS A 86 1.58 -6.59 7.91
CA LYS A 86 1.54 -5.43 8.82
C LYS A 86 1.07 -4.16 8.12
N ALA A 87 1.52 -3.92 6.89
CA ALA A 87 1.05 -2.78 6.09
C ALA A 87 -0.46 -2.89 5.80
N VAL A 88 -0.94 -4.08 5.41
CA VAL A 88 -2.36 -4.37 5.17
C VAL A 88 -3.19 -4.13 6.43
N ALA A 89 -2.77 -4.66 7.58
CA ALA A 89 -3.50 -4.52 8.84
C ALA A 89 -3.65 -3.05 9.26
N LEU A 90 -2.56 -2.29 9.22
CA LEU A 90 -2.55 -0.86 9.59
C LEU A 90 -3.35 -0.01 8.60
N TYR A 91 -3.20 -0.29 7.30
CA TYR A 91 -3.92 0.46 6.27
C TYR A 91 -5.42 0.15 6.29
N LEU A 92 -5.80 -1.11 6.50
CA LEU A 92 -7.20 -1.50 6.67
C LEU A 92 -7.84 -0.78 7.87
N ALA A 93 -7.14 -0.70 9.00
CA ALA A 93 -7.61 0.05 10.17
C ALA A 93 -7.81 1.54 9.86
N TYR A 94 -6.86 2.17 9.16
CA TYR A 94 -6.99 3.57 8.73
C TYR A 94 -8.20 3.77 7.82
N ARG A 95 -8.41 2.87 6.86
CA ARG A 95 -9.54 2.94 5.92
C ARG A 95 -10.90 2.74 6.60
N ARG A 96 -10.99 1.78 7.54
CA ARG A 96 -12.21 1.58 8.36
C ARG A 96 -12.48 2.77 9.30
N GLY A 97 -11.44 3.50 9.69
CA GLY A 97 -11.56 4.76 10.44
C GLY A 97 -11.98 5.97 9.60
N GLY A 98 -12.34 5.80 8.33
CA GLY A 98 -12.75 6.89 7.43
C GLY A 98 -11.60 7.50 6.61
N GLY A 99 -10.40 6.92 6.69
CA GLY A 99 -9.27 7.34 5.87
C GLY A 99 -9.53 7.14 4.37
N GLU A 100 -9.09 8.10 3.54
CA GLU A 100 -9.24 8.01 2.09
C GLU A 100 -7.99 7.44 1.40
N ASN A 101 -8.21 6.75 0.27
CA ASN A 101 -7.16 6.38 -0.66
C ASN A 101 -7.23 7.27 -1.91
N HIS A 102 -6.27 8.19 -2.05
CA HIS A 102 -6.18 9.07 -3.21
C HIS A 102 -5.26 8.55 -4.32
N SER A 103 -4.66 7.36 -4.15
CA SER A 103 -3.86 6.73 -5.21
C SER A 103 -4.71 6.34 -6.40
N GLY A 104 -4.07 6.08 -7.56
CA GLY A 104 -4.77 5.64 -8.76
C GLY A 104 -5.59 4.36 -8.53
N SER A 105 -5.03 3.35 -7.86
CA SER A 105 -5.75 2.13 -7.49
C SER A 105 -6.93 2.40 -6.55
N GLY A 106 -6.74 3.28 -5.55
CA GLY A 106 -7.81 3.70 -4.64
C GLY A 106 -8.96 4.40 -5.35
N ARG A 107 -8.66 5.28 -6.31
CA ARG A 107 -9.69 5.97 -7.11
C ARG A 107 -10.45 5.02 -8.03
N VAL A 108 -9.77 4.01 -8.60
CA VAL A 108 -10.42 2.96 -9.39
C VAL A 108 -11.37 2.13 -8.52
N ALA A 109 -10.92 1.67 -7.35
CA ALA A 109 -11.78 0.93 -6.42
C ALA A 109 -13.01 1.75 -5.98
N LEU A 110 -12.83 3.03 -5.67
CA LEU A 110 -13.92 3.93 -5.31
C LEU A 110 -14.92 4.15 -6.47
N ALA A 111 -14.45 4.23 -7.71
CA ALA A 111 -15.33 4.33 -8.87
C ALA A 111 -16.16 3.06 -9.05
N VAL A 112 -15.54 1.88 -8.99
CA VAL A 112 -16.22 0.58 -9.04
C VAL A 112 -17.23 0.45 -7.90
N ASP A 113 -16.83 0.83 -6.69
CA ASP A 113 -17.68 0.85 -5.51
C ASP A 113 -19.00 1.58 -5.80
N ARG A 114 -18.89 2.82 -6.30
CA ARG A 114 -20.02 3.71 -6.57
C ARG A 114 -20.92 3.20 -7.69
N MET A 115 -20.34 2.69 -8.77
CA MET A 115 -21.10 2.09 -9.88
C MET A 115 -21.90 0.88 -9.41
N LEU A 116 -21.28 -0.02 -8.62
CA LEU A 116 -21.99 -1.17 -8.05
C LEU A 116 -23.12 -0.75 -7.10
N ALA A 117 -22.90 0.26 -6.26
CA ALA A 117 -23.94 0.81 -5.39
C ALA A 117 -25.11 1.44 -6.17
N ALA A 118 -24.86 1.95 -7.38
CA ALA A 118 -25.87 2.46 -8.29
C ALA A 118 -26.55 1.37 -9.16
N GLY A 119 -26.14 0.10 -9.04
CA GLY A 119 -26.63 -0.99 -9.89
C GLY A 119 -26.03 -1.00 -11.30
N GLU A 120 -24.98 -0.23 -11.56
CA GLU A 120 -24.34 -0.04 -12.87
C GLU A 120 -23.20 -1.04 -13.11
N ALA A 121 -23.47 -2.34 -12.92
CA ALA A 121 -22.45 -3.37 -13.05
C ALA A 121 -21.84 -3.44 -14.46
N GLU A 122 -22.64 -3.23 -15.51
CA GLU A 122 -22.16 -3.19 -16.89
C GLU A 122 -21.21 -2.00 -17.13
N ALA A 123 -21.53 -0.82 -16.59
CA ALA A 123 -20.67 0.35 -16.69
C ALA A 123 -19.33 0.14 -15.94
N ALA A 124 -19.38 -0.49 -14.76
CA ALA A 124 -18.18 -0.87 -14.02
C ALA A 124 -17.31 -1.86 -14.81
N ALA A 125 -17.93 -2.82 -15.52
CA ALA A 125 -17.21 -3.77 -16.36
C ALA A 125 -16.50 -3.07 -17.52
N SER A 126 -17.19 -2.21 -18.28
CA SER A 126 -16.58 -1.44 -19.38
C SER A 126 -15.49 -0.48 -18.89
N PHE A 127 -15.69 0.15 -17.73
CA PHE A 127 -14.67 1.00 -17.11
C PHE A 127 -13.39 0.22 -16.80
N LEU A 128 -13.51 -0.97 -16.19
CA LEU A 128 -12.36 -1.80 -15.85
C LEU A 128 -11.67 -2.38 -17.10
N GLU A 129 -12.44 -2.76 -18.12
CA GLU A 129 -11.90 -3.21 -19.41
C GLU A 129 -11.02 -2.13 -20.06
N ALA A 130 -11.49 -0.89 -20.09
CA ALA A 130 -10.73 0.24 -20.65
C ALA A 130 -9.42 0.52 -19.87
N LEU A 131 -9.40 0.28 -18.56
CA LEU A 131 -8.21 0.51 -17.72
C LEU A 131 -7.26 -0.69 -17.66
N LEU A 132 -7.68 -1.89 -18.07
CA LEU A 132 -6.84 -3.07 -17.93
C LEU A 132 -5.47 -2.92 -18.63
N PRO A 133 -5.34 -2.44 -19.88
CA PRO A 133 -4.05 -2.37 -20.57
C PRO A 133 -3.02 -1.50 -19.85
N GLN A 134 -3.43 -0.36 -19.29
CA GLN A 134 -2.52 0.54 -18.56
C GLN A 134 -2.05 -0.07 -17.22
N PHE A 135 -2.91 -0.83 -16.53
CA PHE A 135 -2.54 -1.51 -15.28
C PHE A 135 -1.67 -2.73 -15.55
N GLU A 136 -1.90 -3.44 -16.66
CA GLU A 136 -1.00 -4.51 -17.12
C GLU A 136 0.39 -3.96 -17.45
N ALA A 137 0.49 -2.85 -18.19
CA ALA A 137 1.76 -2.21 -18.50
C ALA A 137 2.52 -1.73 -17.24
N ALA A 138 1.79 -1.36 -16.19
CA ALA A 138 2.35 -1.00 -14.89
C ALA A 138 2.66 -2.21 -13.97
N GLY A 139 2.44 -3.45 -14.44
CA GLY A 139 2.71 -4.67 -13.68
C GLY A 139 1.69 -4.97 -12.57
N VAL A 140 0.56 -4.27 -12.54
CA VAL A 140 -0.47 -4.36 -11.49
C VAL A 140 -1.84 -4.76 -12.04
N GLY A 141 -1.88 -5.42 -13.21
CA GLY A 141 -3.10 -5.87 -13.87
C GLY A 141 -3.93 -6.87 -13.03
N GLY A 142 -3.30 -7.60 -12.11
CA GLY A 142 -3.99 -8.50 -11.17
C GLY A 142 -5.07 -7.80 -10.35
N PHE A 143 -4.85 -6.53 -9.99
CA PHE A 143 -5.83 -5.71 -9.29
C PHE A 143 -7.10 -5.49 -10.12
N ILE A 144 -6.96 -5.11 -11.39
CA ILE A 144 -8.12 -4.90 -12.28
C ILE A 144 -8.87 -6.20 -12.52
N ARG A 145 -8.18 -7.32 -12.74
CA ARG A 145 -8.82 -8.63 -12.90
C ARG A 145 -9.60 -9.05 -11.65
N ALA A 146 -9.09 -8.78 -10.45
CA ALA A 146 -9.81 -9.03 -9.21
C ALA A 146 -11.10 -8.21 -9.14
N LEU A 147 -11.04 -6.92 -9.48
CA LEU A 147 -12.24 -6.06 -9.53
C LEU A 147 -13.24 -6.53 -10.60
N GLN A 148 -12.78 -6.98 -11.77
CA GLN A 148 -13.64 -7.54 -12.81
C GLN A 148 -14.40 -8.77 -12.29
N ARG A 149 -13.73 -9.67 -11.55
CA ARG A 149 -14.40 -10.83 -10.93
C ARG A 149 -15.43 -10.40 -9.89
N ILE A 150 -15.17 -9.36 -9.10
CA ILE A 150 -16.14 -8.81 -8.13
C ILE A 150 -17.36 -8.22 -8.86
N VAL A 151 -17.14 -7.43 -9.91
CA VAL A 151 -18.22 -6.85 -10.74
C VAL A 151 -19.06 -7.96 -11.38
N ALA A 152 -18.45 -9.06 -11.81
CA ALA A 152 -19.13 -10.25 -12.32
C ALA A 152 -19.83 -11.10 -11.23
N GLY A 153 -19.83 -10.67 -9.97
CA GLY A 153 -20.55 -11.32 -8.87
C GLY A 153 -19.72 -12.23 -7.97
N SER A 154 -18.41 -12.40 -8.21
CA SER A 154 -17.57 -13.20 -7.31
C SER A 154 -17.41 -12.53 -5.94
N ARG A 155 -17.47 -13.33 -4.88
CA ARG A 155 -17.26 -12.89 -3.48
C ARG A 155 -16.15 -13.68 -2.79
N GLU A 156 -15.23 -14.26 -3.57
CA GLU A 156 -14.18 -15.12 -3.03
C GLU A 156 -13.07 -14.30 -2.36
N PRO A 157 -12.69 -14.60 -1.09
CA PRO A 157 -11.59 -13.91 -0.41
C PRO A 157 -10.24 -14.01 -1.13
N ILE A 158 -10.03 -15.11 -1.88
CA ILE A 158 -8.80 -15.38 -2.67
C ILE A 158 -8.46 -14.24 -3.65
N LEU A 159 -9.44 -13.42 -4.04
CA LEU A 159 -9.24 -12.26 -4.91
C LEU A 159 -8.27 -11.23 -4.30
N ALA A 160 -8.14 -11.19 -2.97
CA ALA A 160 -7.24 -10.30 -2.26
C ALA A 160 -5.89 -10.95 -1.88
N GLU A 161 -5.62 -12.18 -2.34
CA GLU A 161 -4.46 -12.98 -1.94
C GLU A 161 -3.37 -13.09 -3.01
N ASP A 162 -3.55 -12.44 -4.18
CA ASP A 162 -2.53 -12.40 -5.22
C ASP A 162 -1.22 -11.75 -4.66
N PRO A 163 -0.10 -12.50 -4.64
CA PRO A 163 1.17 -12.01 -4.12
C PRO A 163 1.69 -10.74 -4.80
N ALA A 164 1.31 -10.50 -6.06
CA ALA A 164 1.71 -9.33 -6.84
C ALA A 164 0.98 -8.05 -6.42
N LEU A 165 -0.11 -8.15 -5.66
CA LEU A 165 -0.85 -6.99 -5.18
C LEU A 165 -0.05 -6.19 -4.15
N ASP A 166 -0.10 -4.87 -4.29
CA ASP A 166 0.33 -3.94 -3.25
C ASP A 166 -0.64 -3.99 -2.07
N TYR A 167 -0.15 -3.66 -0.86
CA TYR A 167 -0.97 -3.68 0.36
C TYR A 167 -2.20 -2.76 0.25
N THR A 168 -2.11 -1.65 -0.49
CA THR A 168 -3.27 -0.76 -0.70
C THR A 168 -4.36 -1.43 -1.54
N MET A 169 -3.96 -2.15 -2.59
CA MET A 169 -4.86 -2.89 -3.49
C MET A 169 -5.57 -4.03 -2.75
N ILE A 170 -4.82 -4.78 -1.95
CA ILE A 170 -5.37 -5.84 -1.09
C ILE A 170 -6.49 -5.29 -0.20
N VAL A 171 -6.25 -4.13 0.44
CA VAL A 171 -7.23 -3.49 1.32
C VAL A 171 -8.46 -3.04 0.55
N GLU A 172 -8.32 -2.42 -0.64
CA GLU A 172 -9.50 -2.03 -1.44
C GLU A 172 -10.37 -3.24 -1.81
N ILE A 173 -9.74 -4.35 -2.23
CA ILE A 173 -10.47 -5.56 -2.60
C ILE A 173 -11.22 -6.12 -1.39
N ARG A 174 -10.57 -6.20 -0.21
CA ARG A 174 -11.20 -6.67 1.02
C ARG A 174 -12.40 -5.81 1.43
N LEU A 175 -12.26 -4.49 1.38
CA LEU A 175 -13.35 -3.57 1.72
C LEU A 175 -14.53 -3.69 0.74
N LEU A 176 -14.26 -3.87 -0.55
CA LEU A 176 -15.31 -4.13 -1.54
C LEU A 176 -16.04 -5.44 -1.25
N LEU A 177 -15.30 -6.52 -0.96
CA LEU A 177 -15.89 -7.82 -0.62
C LEU A 177 -16.73 -7.76 0.66
N GLU A 178 -16.22 -7.11 1.71
CA GLU A 178 -16.92 -6.91 3.00
C GLU A 178 -18.25 -6.19 2.85
N ARG A 179 -18.36 -5.28 1.88
CA ARG A 179 -19.58 -4.48 1.66
C ARG A 179 -20.59 -5.19 0.75
N LEU A 180 -20.13 -6.10 -0.10
CA LEU A 180 -20.94 -6.79 -1.11
C LEU A 180 -21.34 -8.22 -0.71
N GLY A 181 -20.80 -8.74 0.39
CA GLY A 181 -21.20 -10.00 1.02
C GLY A 181 -22.24 -9.79 2.10
#